data_AF-J9F500-F1
#
_entry.id   AF-J9F500-F1
#
_cell.length_a   1.000
_cell.length_b   1.000
_cell.length_c   1.000
_cell.angle_alpha   90.00
_cell.angle_beta   90.00
_cell.angle_gamma   90.00
#
_symmetry.space_group_name_H-M   'P 1'
#
loop_
_entity.id
_entity.type
_entity.pdbx_description
1 polymer ?
#
loop_
_entity_poly.entity_id
_entity_poly.type
_entity_poly.pdbx_seq_one_letter_code
_entity_poly.pdbx_strand_id
1 'polypeptide(L)'
;EEITKEEYMKYFDEFDPVDYDPRAWARAAKEAGMKYVVLTAKHHDGFCLFDSQYTDFKSTNTKCGRDLVKEYVEAVRAEGLKVGIYFTIIDWYHDDYPHYG
;
A
#
# COMPACT_ATOMS: atom_id res chain seq x y z
N GLU A 1 7.19 19.44 1.06
CA GLU A 1 8.12 19.07 -0.02
C GLU A 1 7.38 19.30 -1.32
N GLU A 2 8.03 19.93 -2.31
CA GLU A 2 7.44 20.17 -3.64
C GLU A 2 8.09 19.18 -4.62
N ILE A 3 7.49 18.00 -4.77
CA ILE A 3 7.92 16.99 -5.74
C ILE A 3 6.81 16.89 -6.80
N THR A 4 7.17 17.00 -8.07
CA THR A 4 6.22 16.85 -9.18
C THR A 4 5.81 15.38 -9.37
N LYS A 5 4.67 15.14 -10.03
CA LYS A 5 4.20 13.78 -10.38
C LYS A 5 5.28 13.04 -11.15
N GLU A 6 5.89 13.69 -12.15
CA GLU A 6 6.94 13.15 -13.01
C GLU A 6 8.20 12.75 -12.22
N GLU A 7 8.62 13.57 -11.26
CA GLU A 7 9.77 13.25 -10.41
C GLU A 7 9.48 12.05 -9.51
N TYR A 8 8.24 11.92 -9.02
CA TYR A 8 7.82 10.82 -8.15
C TYR A 8 7.69 9.48 -8.90
N MET A 9 7.36 9.50 -10.20
CA MET A 9 7.19 8.28 -11.01
C MET A 9 8.46 7.41 -11.08
N LYS A 10 9.65 7.96 -10.83
CA LYS A 10 10.89 7.16 -10.73
C LYS A 10 10.78 6.07 -9.66
N TYR A 11 10.13 6.37 -8.52
CA TYR A 11 9.92 5.40 -7.46
C TYR A 11 8.92 4.32 -7.86
N PHE A 12 7.90 4.66 -8.65
CA PHE A 12 6.95 3.69 -9.19
C PHE A 12 7.66 2.68 -10.11
N ASP A 13 8.54 3.16 -11.00
CA ASP A 13 9.30 2.31 -11.92
C ASP A 13 10.33 1.41 -11.21
N GLU A 14 10.79 1.82 -10.03
CA GLU A 14 11.75 1.08 -9.20
C GLU A 14 11.09 0.18 -8.15
N PHE A 15 9.78 0.33 -7.89
CA PHE A 15 9.11 -0.37 -6.79
C PHE A 15 9.02 -1.87 -7.03
N ASP A 16 9.95 -2.60 -6.41
CA ASP A 16 10.05 -4.06 -6.37
C ASP A 16 10.45 -4.53 -4.96
N PRO A 17 9.49 -4.79 -4.06
CA PRO A 17 9.79 -5.21 -2.70
C PRO A 17 10.10 -6.71 -2.66
N VAL A 18 11.32 -7.08 -3.06
CA VAL A 18 11.77 -8.47 -3.23
C VAL A 18 11.73 -9.31 -1.95
N ASP A 19 11.90 -8.68 -0.78
CA ASP A 19 11.87 -9.33 0.54
C ASP A 19 10.53 -9.14 1.27
N TYR A 20 9.47 -8.78 0.56
CA TYR A 20 8.14 -8.63 1.14
C TYR A 20 7.56 -9.98 1.59
N ASP A 21 7.53 -10.20 2.91
CA ASP A 21 6.88 -11.34 3.57
C ASP A 21 5.90 -10.87 4.67
N PRO A 22 4.61 -10.70 4.37
CA PRO A 22 3.62 -10.28 5.36
C PRO A 22 3.32 -11.36 6.41
N ARG A 23 3.74 -12.63 6.19
CA ARG A 23 3.62 -13.67 7.22
C ARG A 23 4.65 -13.47 8.33
N ALA A 24 5.86 -13.01 7.99
CA ALA A 24 6.84 -12.59 9.00
C ALA A 24 6.29 -11.42 9.82
N TRP A 25 5.66 -10.44 9.18
CA TRP A 25 5.07 -9.29 9.87
C TRP A 25 3.91 -9.69 10.79
N ALA A 26 3.00 -10.54 10.32
CA ALA A 26 1.88 -11.03 11.11
C ALA A 26 2.33 -11.84 12.34
N ARG A 27 3.36 -12.69 12.17
CA ARG A 27 3.98 -13.43 13.29
C ARG A 27 4.60 -12.50 14.32
N ALA A 28 5.41 -11.54 13.87
CA ALA A 28 6.01 -10.55 14.76
C ALA A 28 4.96 -9.75 15.54
N ALA A 29 3.88 -9.32 14.88
CA ALA A 29 2.78 -8.60 15.54
C ALA A 29 2.09 -9.46 16.62
N LYS A 30 1.84 -10.74 16.33
CA LYS A 30 1.25 -11.68 17.28
C LYS A 30 2.16 -11.96 18.47
N GLU A 31 3.45 -12.17 18.23
CA GLU A 31 4.48 -12.36 19.26
C GLU A 31 4.61 -11.13 20.17
N ALA A 32 4.48 -9.93 19.60
CA ALA A 32 4.41 -8.68 20.35
C ALA A 32 3.10 -8.48 21.13
N GLY A 33 2.15 -9.41 21.05
CA GLY A 33 0.88 -9.36 21.79
C GLY A 33 -0.20 -8.49 21.13
N MET A 34 0.04 -7.97 19.92
CA MET A 34 -0.96 -7.20 19.17
C MET A 34 -2.18 -8.06 18.86
N LYS A 35 -3.33 -7.41 18.64
CA LYS A 35 -4.61 -8.06 18.31
C LYS A 35 -5.15 -7.68 16.94
N TYR A 36 -4.55 -6.69 16.32
CA TYR A 36 -4.89 -6.20 14.99
C TYR A 36 -3.68 -5.48 14.39
N VAL A 37 -3.67 -5.35 13.08
CA VAL A 37 -2.70 -4.55 12.32
C VAL A 37 -3.48 -3.65 11.37
N VAL A 38 -2.97 -2.47 11.03
CA VAL A 38 -3.57 -1.58 10.03
C VAL A 38 -2.54 -1.29 8.95
N LEU A 39 -2.80 -1.69 7.70
CA LEU A 39 -1.94 -1.41 6.55
C LEU A 39 -2.49 -0.23 5.74
N THR A 40 -1.63 0.67 5.29
CA THR A 40 -1.94 1.68 4.29
C THR A 40 -2.26 1.01 2.95
N ALA A 41 -3.51 1.00 2.51
CA ALA A 41 -3.85 0.56 1.14
C ALA A 41 -3.61 1.67 0.11
N LYS A 42 -3.79 2.93 0.52
CA LYS A 42 -3.47 4.14 -0.25
C LYS A 42 -3.08 5.27 0.71
N HIS A 43 -1.98 5.96 0.44
CA HIS A 43 -1.57 7.17 1.16
C HIS A 43 -1.79 8.42 0.29
N HIS A 44 -1.36 9.59 0.77
CA HIS A 44 -1.65 10.88 0.13
C HIS A 44 -1.11 10.98 -1.31
N ASP A 45 -0.01 10.31 -1.61
CA ASP A 45 0.55 10.22 -2.96
C ASP A 45 -0.38 9.53 -3.97
N GLY A 46 -1.46 8.85 -3.53
CA GLY A 46 -2.42 8.18 -4.40
C GLY A 46 -2.05 6.76 -4.84
N PHE A 47 -0.85 6.26 -4.51
CA PHE A 47 -0.39 4.94 -4.92
C PHE A 47 -1.18 3.84 -4.20
N CYS A 48 -1.79 2.94 -4.97
CA CYS A 48 -2.59 1.85 -4.46
C CYS A 48 -1.76 0.57 -4.29
N LEU A 49 -1.65 0.05 -3.06
CA LEU A 49 -1.00 -1.23 -2.77
C LEU A 49 -1.88 -2.46 -3.08
N PHE A 50 -3.05 -2.24 -3.69
CA PHE A 50 -4.04 -3.25 -4.06
C PHE A 50 -4.38 -3.14 -5.55
N ASP A 51 -4.93 -4.21 -6.13
CA ASP A 51 -5.26 -4.24 -7.56
C ASP A 51 -6.56 -3.49 -7.90
N SER A 52 -6.51 -2.15 -7.82
CA SER A 52 -7.64 -1.28 -8.15
C SER A 52 -8.02 -1.37 -9.62
N GLN A 53 -9.32 -1.35 -9.92
CA GLN A 53 -9.84 -1.24 -11.29
C GLN A 53 -9.99 0.22 -11.75
N TYR A 54 -9.71 1.20 -10.87
CA TYR A 54 -10.01 2.61 -11.10
C TYR A 54 -8.77 3.50 -11.34
N THR A 55 -7.57 2.93 -11.27
CA THR A 55 -6.31 3.65 -11.54
C THR A 55 -5.23 2.67 -11.96
N ASP A 56 -4.29 3.14 -12.79
CA ASP A 56 -3.07 2.41 -13.13
C ASP A 56 -1.92 2.68 -12.15
N PHE A 57 -2.07 3.64 -11.23
CA PHE A 57 -1.09 3.96 -10.21
C PHE A 57 -1.19 3.01 -9.00
N LYS A 58 -0.83 1.74 -9.26
CA LYS A 58 -0.99 0.62 -8.32
C LYS A 58 0.17 -0.37 -8.37
N SER A 59 0.36 -1.14 -7.30
CA SER A 59 1.48 -2.08 -7.15
C SER A 59 1.51 -3.21 -8.20
N THR A 60 0.36 -3.60 -8.75
CA THR A 60 0.28 -4.61 -9.81
C THR A 60 0.84 -4.12 -11.15
N ASN A 61 0.98 -2.80 -11.32
CA ASN A 61 1.56 -2.19 -12.52
C ASN A 61 3.03 -1.76 -12.34
N THR A 62 3.67 -2.07 -11.19
CA THR A 62 5.12 -1.88 -11.01
C THR A 62 5.86 -3.20 -11.23
N LYS A 63 7.19 -3.21 -11.08
CA LYS A 63 8.01 -4.44 -11.05
C LYS A 63 7.54 -5.44 -9.99
N CYS A 64 6.92 -4.96 -8.92
CA CYS A 64 6.30 -5.79 -7.88
C CYS A 64 5.29 -6.80 -8.46
N GLY A 65 4.42 -6.35 -9.39
CA GLY A 65 3.43 -7.20 -10.08
C GLY A 65 2.42 -7.92 -9.18
N ARG A 66 2.27 -7.51 -7.91
CA ARG A 66 1.50 -8.22 -6.88
C ARG A 66 0.49 -7.31 -6.18
N ASP A 67 -0.59 -7.92 -5.70
CA ASP A 67 -1.56 -7.28 -4.79
C ASP A 67 -1.08 -7.45 -3.35
N LEU A 68 -0.39 -6.43 -2.84
CA LEU A 68 0.25 -6.45 -1.53
C LEU A 68 -0.78 -6.39 -0.39
N VAL A 69 -1.92 -5.71 -0.60
CA VAL A 69 -3.00 -5.70 0.39
C VAL A 69 -3.62 -7.09 0.54
N LYS A 70 -3.83 -7.82 -0.56
CA LYS A 70 -4.35 -9.20 -0.50
C LYS A 70 -3.41 -10.13 0.27
N GLU A 71 -2.12 -10.12 -0.04
CA GLU A 71 -1.11 -10.93 0.66
C GLU A 71 -1.07 -10.60 2.16
N TYR A 72 -1.13 -9.30 2.50
CA TYR A 72 -1.25 -8.82 3.88
C TYR A 72 -2.52 -9.34 4.60
N VAL A 73 -3.69 -9.18 3.98
CA VAL A 73 -4.98 -9.60 4.56
C VAL A 73 -4.96 -11.09 4.85
N GLU A 74 -4.45 -11.90 3.92
CA GLU A 74 -4.34 -13.35 4.06
C GLU A 74 -3.40 -13.73 5.20
N ALA A 75 -2.21 -13.13 5.27
CA ALA A 75 -1.22 -13.41 6.30
C ALA A 75 -1.70 -13.04 7.72
N VAL A 76 -2.32 -11.87 7.88
CA VAL A 76 -2.82 -11.37 9.17
C VAL A 76 -3.98 -12.24 9.66
N ARG A 77 -4.91 -12.61 8.77
CA ARG A 77 -6.03 -13.50 9.11
C ARG A 77 -5.53 -14.90 9.50
N ALA A 78 -4.52 -15.43 8.81
CA ALA A 78 -3.95 -16.73 9.13
C ALA A 78 -3.36 -16.80 10.55
N GLU A 79 -2.85 -15.69 11.08
CA GLU A 79 -2.34 -15.61 12.46
C GLU A 79 -3.43 -15.36 13.53
N GLY A 80 -4.68 -15.13 13.11
CA GLY A 80 -5.81 -14.85 13.99
C GLY A 80 -5.91 -13.40 14.44
N LEU A 81 -5.20 -12.48 13.79
CA LEU A 81 -5.24 -11.04 14.07
C LEU A 81 -6.39 -10.38 13.29
N LYS A 82 -6.99 -9.32 13.84
CA LYS A 82 -7.95 -8.51 13.07
C LYS A 82 -7.20 -7.69 12.01
N VAL A 83 -7.80 -7.60 10.82
CA VAL A 83 -7.25 -6.82 9.71
C VAL A 83 -7.84 -5.41 9.74
N GLY A 84 -6.99 -4.40 9.62
CA GLY A 84 -7.36 -3.02 9.38
C GLY A 84 -6.75 -2.51 8.08
N ILE A 85 -7.48 -1.63 7.41
CA ILE A 85 -7.03 -0.97 6.18
C ILE A 85 -7.14 0.53 6.41
N TYR A 86 -6.01 1.21 6.30
CA TYR A 86 -5.97 2.66 6.20
C TYR A 86 -6.15 3.07 4.74
N PHE A 87 -7.01 4.05 4.52
CA PHE A 87 -7.23 4.67 3.23
C PHE A 87 -7.39 6.17 3.42
N THR A 88 -6.58 6.95 2.71
CA THR A 88 -6.71 8.40 2.75
C THR A 88 -7.75 8.91 1.75
N ILE A 89 -8.44 9.98 2.14
CA ILE A 89 -9.32 10.73 1.25
C ILE A 89 -8.55 11.75 0.40
N ILE A 90 -7.38 12.17 0.87
CA ILE A 90 -6.51 13.11 0.14
C ILE A 90 -5.82 12.34 -0.98
N ASP A 91 -5.84 12.87 -2.20
CA ASP A 91 -5.23 12.20 -3.35
C ASP A 91 -4.43 13.20 -4.19
N TRP A 92 -3.11 13.21 -4.02
CA TRP A 92 -2.22 14.10 -4.77
C TRP A 92 -1.95 13.63 -6.20
N TYR A 93 -2.39 12.42 -6.57
CA TYR A 93 -2.20 11.87 -7.92
C TYR A 93 -3.37 12.16 -8.84
N HIS A 94 -4.59 12.13 -8.31
CA HIS A 94 -5.81 12.30 -9.07
C HIS A 94 -6.02 13.75 -9.51
N ASP A 95 -6.25 13.97 -10.80
CA ASP A 95 -6.30 15.31 -11.39
C ASP A 95 -7.50 16.14 -10.88
N ASP A 96 -8.62 15.49 -10.52
CA ASP A 96 -9.79 16.17 -9.95
C ASP A 96 -9.65 16.55 -8.46
N TYR A 97 -8.60 16.09 -7.77
CA TYR A 97 -8.39 16.49 -6.37
C TYR A 97 -7.83 17.91 -6.32
N PRO A 98 -8.34 18.82 -5.47
CA PRO A 98 -7.83 20.17 -5.39
C PRO A 98 -6.41 20.18 -4.82
N HIS A 99 -5.45 20.50 -5.68
CA HIS A 99 -4.06 20.74 -5.31
C HIS A 99 -3.94 22.17 -4.81
N TYR A 100 -4.00 22.35 -3.49
CA TYR A 100 -3.78 23.65 -2.88
C TYR A 100 -2.28 23.96 -2.88
N GLY A 101 -1.86 24.80 -3.83
CA GLY A 101 -0.53 25.35 -4.01
C GLY A 101 -0.63 26.71 -4.66
#